data_AF-A0A6F9AZH0-F1
#
_entry.id   AF-A0A6F9AZH0-F1
#
_cell.length_a   1.000
_cell.length_b   1.000
_cell.length_c   1.000
_cell.angle_alpha   90.00
_cell.angle_beta   90.00
_cell.angle_gamma   90.00
#
_symmetry.space_group_name_H-M   'P 1'
#
loop_
_entity.id
_entity.type
_entity.pdbx_description
1 polymer ?
#
loop_
_entity_poly.entity_id
_entity_poly.type
_entity_poly.pdbx_seq_one_letter_code
_entity_poly.pdbx_strand_id
1 'polypeptide(L)'
;MVQKQFDHLSRESFKNYPYLQMFSTKKIERIQENQSKIVKERIKEQFEMEMQVYTQDEIFNKHNLEEGETTDNSEHDTRRKYPELLKSYYEIVVQRLADQVPMLIRYFILKQSAKIVCSEMLELLHRDDTDNILQENLEIGQYRAKLQAQVERLLLANEKVSSL
;
A
#
# COMPACT_ATOMS: atom_id res chain seq x y z
N MET A 1 -6.09 -0.58 -7.15
CA MET A 1 -5.31 0.56 -7.67
C MET A 1 -3.82 0.41 -7.34
N VAL A 2 -3.46 0.16 -6.08
CA VAL A 2 -2.06 -0.01 -5.64
C VAL A 2 -1.36 -1.19 -6.32
N GLN A 3 -1.97 -2.39 -6.32
CA GLN A 3 -1.42 -3.57 -7.00
C GLN A 3 -1.08 -3.29 -8.47
N LYS A 4 -2.03 -2.71 -9.24
CA LYS A 4 -1.79 -2.33 -10.64
C LYS A 4 -0.58 -1.42 -10.83
N GLN A 5 -0.34 -0.49 -9.89
CA GLN A 5 0.81 0.40 -9.96
C GLN A 5 2.12 -0.31 -9.64
N PHE A 6 2.11 -1.23 -8.66
CA PHE A 6 3.29 -2.05 -8.37
C PHE A 6 3.61 -2.98 -9.55
N ASP A 7 2.58 -3.58 -10.16
CA ASP A 7 2.74 -4.44 -11.35
C ASP A 7 3.24 -3.63 -12.56
N HIS A 8 2.82 -2.38 -12.69
CA HIS A 8 3.30 -1.50 -13.75
C HIS A 8 4.78 -1.16 -13.55
N LEU A 9 5.16 -0.72 -12.34
CA LEU A 9 6.55 -0.44 -11.99
C LEU A 9 7.46 -1.66 -12.16
N SER A 10 6.99 -2.84 -11.76
CA SER A 10 7.69 -4.11 -11.97
C SER A 10 7.92 -4.40 -13.46
N ARG A 11 6.89 -4.20 -14.29
CA ARG A 11 6.97 -4.40 -15.74
C ARG A 11 7.94 -3.45 -16.42
N GLU A 12 7.95 -2.17 -16.03
CA GLU A 12 8.87 -1.20 -16.60
C GLU A 12 10.31 -1.43 -16.16
N SER A 13 10.52 -1.74 -14.88
CA SER A 13 11.85 -1.92 -14.31
C SER A 13 12.53 -3.21 -14.78
N PHE A 14 11.77 -4.29 -14.98
CA PHE A 14 12.30 -5.63 -15.27
C PHE A 14 11.98 -6.15 -16.67
N LYS A 15 11.64 -5.26 -17.61
CA LYS A 15 11.23 -5.61 -18.99
C LYS A 15 12.19 -6.57 -19.71
N ASN A 16 13.48 -6.43 -19.46
CA ASN A 16 14.52 -7.22 -20.13
C ASN A 16 14.78 -8.58 -19.46
N TYR A 17 14.25 -8.80 -18.26
CA TYR A 17 14.51 -9.96 -17.40
C TYR A 17 13.19 -10.71 -17.09
N PRO A 18 12.75 -11.62 -17.98
CA PRO A 18 11.44 -12.26 -17.87
C PRO A 18 11.21 -13.01 -16.56
N TYR A 19 12.25 -13.69 -16.05
CA TYR A 19 12.16 -14.42 -14.79
C TYR A 19 11.94 -13.48 -13.60
N LEU A 20 12.76 -12.43 -13.49
CA LEU A 20 12.66 -11.44 -12.42
C LEU A 20 11.31 -10.72 -12.46
N GLN A 21 10.82 -10.38 -13.65
CA GLN A 21 9.50 -9.78 -13.83
C GLN A 21 8.37 -10.72 -13.36
N MET A 22 8.40 -12.00 -13.74
CA MET A 22 7.40 -12.99 -13.31
C MET A 22 7.45 -13.17 -11.80
N PHE A 23 8.64 -13.34 -11.23
CA PHE A 23 8.84 -13.50 -9.80
C PHE A 23 8.30 -12.29 -9.05
N SER A 24 8.67 -11.09 -9.49
CA SER A 24 8.26 -9.84 -8.86
C SER A 24 6.74 -9.68 -8.85
N THR A 25 6.09 -9.94 -9.99
CA THR A 25 4.62 -9.85 -10.11
C THR A 25 3.93 -10.84 -9.17
N LYS A 26 4.37 -12.10 -9.13
CA LYS A 26 3.81 -13.11 -8.21
C LYS A 26 4.00 -12.73 -6.74
N LYS A 27 5.14 -12.13 -6.40
CA LYS A 27 5.41 -11.66 -5.04
C LYS A 27 4.51 -10.48 -4.66
N ILE A 28 4.38 -9.49 -5.54
CA ILE A 28 3.47 -8.36 -5.35
C ILE A 28 2.04 -8.86 -5.12
N GLU A 29 1.56 -9.79 -5.93
CA GLU A 29 0.23 -10.41 -5.78
C GLU A 29 0.05 -11.05 -4.39
N ARG A 30 1.00 -11.91 -3.99
CA ARG A 30 0.95 -12.61 -2.70
C ARG A 30 0.97 -11.65 -1.50
N ILE A 31 1.83 -10.64 -1.55
CA ILE A 31 1.94 -9.63 -0.48
C ILE A 31 0.64 -8.84 -0.40
N GLN A 32 0.11 -8.38 -1.53
CA GLN A 32 -1.16 -7.64 -1.58
C GLN A 32 -2.33 -8.47 -1.03
N GLU A 33 -2.41 -9.77 -1.37
CA GLU A 33 -3.43 -10.66 -0.83
C GLU A 33 -3.32 -10.81 0.70
N ASN A 34 -2.11 -11.01 1.21
CA ASN A 34 -1.88 -11.13 2.64
C ASN A 34 -2.20 -9.83 3.39
N GLN A 35 -1.75 -8.68 2.90
CA GLN A 35 -2.05 -7.38 3.51
C GLN A 35 -3.56 -7.06 3.44
N SER A 36 -4.25 -7.50 2.39
CA SER A 36 -5.71 -7.38 2.27
C SER A 36 -6.46 -8.19 3.33
N LYS A 37 -6.00 -9.41 3.64
CA LYS A 37 -6.57 -10.22 4.73
C LYS A 37 -6.38 -9.52 6.09
N ILE A 38 -5.16 -9.06 6.36
CA ILE A 38 -4.83 -8.36 7.62
C ILE A 38 -5.70 -7.11 7.79
N VAL A 39 -5.77 -6.24 6.77
CA VAL A 39 -6.53 -4.99 6.92
C VAL A 39 -8.02 -5.24 7.08
N LYS A 40 -8.57 -6.28 6.45
CA LYS A 40 -9.97 -6.67 6.61
C LYS A 40 -10.27 -7.09 8.05
N GLU A 41 -9.38 -7.88 8.66
CA GLU A 41 -9.50 -8.27 10.07
C GLU A 41 -9.42 -7.04 10.98
N ARG A 42 -8.46 -6.14 10.76
CA ARG A 42 -8.32 -4.89 11.55
C ARG A 42 -9.53 -3.98 11.44
N ILE A 43 -10.12 -3.85 10.25
CA ILE A 43 -11.34 -3.07 10.06
C ILE A 43 -12.51 -3.72 10.82
N LYS A 44 -12.63 -5.05 10.80
CA LYS A 44 -13.65 -5.77 11.57
C LYS A 44 -13.49 -5.55 13.07
N GLU A 45 -12.26 -5.66 13.59
CA GLU A 45 -11.93 -5.33 14.98
C GLU A 45 -12.35 -3.90 15.33
N GLN A 46 -12.10 -2.93 14.43
CA GLN A 46 -12.49 -1.53 14.65
C GLN A 46 -14.01 -1.38 14.79
N PHE A 47 -14.79 -2.04 13.92
CA PHE A 47 -16.25 -2.03 14.03
C PHE A 47 -16.74 -2.69 15.32
N GLU A 48 -16.13 -3.80 15.74
CA GLU A 48 -16.48 -4.49 16.99
C GLU A 48 -16.20 -3.61 18.22
N MET A 49 -15.09 -2.86 18.22
CA MET A 49 -14.75 -1.89 19.28
C MET A 49 -15.73 -0.72 19.35
N GLU A 50 -16.10 -0.12 18.21
CA GLU A 50 -17.06 1.01 18.17
C GLU A 50 -18.47 0.60 18.61
N MET A 51 -18.79 -0.68 18.52
CA MET A 51 -20.06 -1.26 18.96
C MET A 51 -20.20 -1.34 20.50
N GLN A 52 -19.11 -1.27 21.25
CA GLN A 52 -19.12 -1.42 22.72
C GLN A 52 -19.61 -0.18 23.48
N VAL A 53 -20.10 0.86 22.79
CA VAL A 53 -20.61 2.13 23.33
C VAL A 53 -19.70 2.72 24.42
N TYR A 54 -18.72 3.51 24.02
CA TYR A 54 -17.77 4.13 24.94
C TYR A 54 -18.15 5.59 25.26
N THR A 55 -18.67 5.83 26.46
CA THR A 55 -19.18 7.14 26.90
C THR A 55 -18.14 8.04 27.58
N GLN A 56 -16.94 7.53 27.86
CA GLN A 56 -15.83 8.33 28.39
C GLN A 56 -15.05 9.07 27.30
N ASP A 57 -15.58 9.11 26.08
CA ASP A 57 -14.98 9.87 24.98
C ASP A 57 -15.04 11.38 25.28
N GLU A 58 -13.88 12.03 25.24
CA GLU A 58 -13.76 13.47 25.45
C GLU A 58 -14.54 14.28 24.41
N ILE A 59 -14.64 13.78 23.17
CA ILE A 59 -15.37 14.43 22.08
C ILE A 59 -16.87 14.40 22.37
N PHE A 60 -17.35 13.24 22.83
CA PHE A 60 -18.74 13.05 23.25
C PHE A 60 -19.08 13.90 24.47
N ASN A 61 -18.20 13.96 25.47
CA ASN A 61 -18.42 14.77 26.67
C ASN A 61 -18.46 16.27 26.34
N LYS A 62 -17.57 16.76 25.46
CA LYS A 62 -17.61 18.15 24.99
C LYS A 62 -18.89 18.48 24.24
N HIS A 63 -19.34 17.60 23.34
CA HIS A 63 -20.59 17.78 22.59
C HIS A 63 -21.82 17.88 23.52
N ASN A 64 -21.83 17.10 24.61
CA ASN A 64 -22.90 17.15 25.60
C ASN A 64 -22.82 18.36 26.56
N LEU A 65 -21.62 18.87 26.83
CA LEU A 65 -21.42 20.08 27.64
C LEU A 65 -21.87 21.34 26.89
N GLU A 66 -21.58 21.43 25.59
CA GLU A 66 -21.97 22.58 24.74
C GLU A 66 -23.49 22.65 24.51
N GLU A 67 -24.19 21.51 24.46
CA GLU A 67 -25.67 21.46 24.36
C GLU A 67 -26.38 21.63 25.73
N GLY A 68 -25.64 21.60 26.85
CA GLY A 68 -26.19 21.63 28.21
C GLY A 68 -26.33 23.02 28.85
N GLU A 69 -25.79 24.08 28.24
CA GLU A 69 -25.78 25.43 28.85
C GLU A 69 -27.10 26.21 28.70
N THR A 70 -28.07 25.68 27.94
CA THR A 70 -29.40 26.29 27.80
C THR A 70 -30.48 25.33 28.30
N THR A 71 -30.74 25.25 29.61
CA THR A 71 -32.09 25.41 30.19
C THR A 71 -32.16 24.95 31.64
N ASP A 72 -32.81 25.82 32.40
CA ASP A 72 -33.34 25.75 33.75
C ASP A 72 -33.57 24.39 34.43
N ASN A 73 -33.40 24.46 35.75
CA ASN A 73 -33.95 23.57 36.77
C ASN A 73 -35.43 23.25 36.51
N SER A 74 -35.70 22.12 35.87
CA SER A 74 -36.93 21.39 36.09
C SER A 74 -36.68 19.91 35.85
N GLU A 75 -37.38 19.06 36.60
CA GLU A 75 -37.34 17.59 36.54
C GLU A 75 -37.75 17.09 35.15
N HIS A 76 -36.88 17.28 34.16
CA HIS A 76 -37.09 16.86 32.80
C HIS A 76 -36.76 15.38 32.70
N ASP A 77 -37.81 14.59 32.52
CA ASP A 77 -37.82 13.20 32.06
C ASP A 77 -36.58 12.88 31.22
N THR A 78 -35.56 12.31 31.88
CA THR A 78 -34.25 11.96 31.30
C THR A 78 -34.41 11.11 30.06
N ARG A 79 -35.56 10.42 29.93
CA ARG A 79 -35.96 9.63 28.77
C ARG A 79 -35.98 10.42 27.46
N ARG A 80 -36.31 11.72 27.49
CA ARG A 80 -36.38 12.56 26.28
C ARG A 80 -35.01 12.93 25.70
N LYS A 81 -33.94 12.88 26.51
CA LYS A 81 -32.57 13.24 26.09
C LYS A 81 -31.80 12.08 25.45
N TYR A 82 -32.24 10.83 25.65
CA TYR A 82 -31.56 9.65 25.08
C TYR A 82 -31.48 9.62 23.54
N PRO A 83 -32.52 10.01 22.78
CA PRO A 83 -32.44 10.03 21.31
C PRO A 83 -31.40 11.01 20.79
N GLU A 84 -31.29 12.19 21.41
CA GLU A 84 -30.29 13.21 21.06
C GLU A 84 -28.88 12.72 21.40
N LEU A 85 -28.69 12.17 22.61
CA LEU A 85 -27.42 11.58 23.04
C LEU A 85 -26.95 10.47 22.09
N LEU A 86 -27.87 9.60 21.67
CA LEU A 86 -27.58 8.51 20.74
C LEU A 86 -27.21 9.04 19.36
N LYS A 87 -27.88 10.09 18.89
CA LYS A 87 -27.57 10.76 17.62
C LYS A 87 -26.15 11.33 17.65
N SER A 88 -25.80 12.08 18.68
CA SER A 88 -24.45 12.66 18.84
C SER A 88 -23.37 11.58 18.93
N TYR A 89 -23.64 10.46 19.64
CA TYR A 89 -22.73 9.31 19.66
C TYR A 89 -22.50 8.73 18.26
N TYR A 90 -23.56 8.48 17.49
CA TYR A 90 -23.42 7.94 16.13
C TYR A 90 -22.71 8.89 15.18
N GLU A 91 -22.93 10.19 15.29
CA GLU A 91 -22.22 11.19 14.48
C GLU A 91 -20.70 11.13 14.73
N ILE A 92 -20.29 11.00 15.99
CA ILE A 92 -18.88 10.87 16.37
C ILE A 92 -18.28 9.56 15.85
N VAL A 93 -19.00 8.43 15.99
CA VAL A 93 -18.54 7.12 15.49
C VAL A 93 -18.37 7.17 13.97
N VAL A 94 -19.31 7.78 13.24
CA VAL A 94 -19.22 7.93 11.79
C VAL A 94 -17.99 8.74 11.39
N GLN A 95 -17.69 9.85 12.09
CA GLN A 95 -16.49 10.64 11.85
C GLN A 95 -15.21 9.83 12.11
N ARG A 96 -15.12 9.15 13.25
CA ARG A 96 -13.96 8.30 13.59
C ARG A 96 -13.71 7.21 12.55
N LEU A 97 -14.76 6.51 12.12
CA LEU A 97 -14.66 5.48 11.09
C LEU A 97 -14.27 6.06 9.73
N ALA A 98 -14.76 7.26 9.39
CA ALA A 98 -14.39 7.96 8.16
C ALA A 98 -12.89 8.32 8.13
N ASP A 99 -12.25 8.54 9.27
CA ASP A 99 -10.81 8.78 9.37
C ASP A 99 -9.99 7.49 9.47
N GLN A 100 -10.39 6.58 10.35
CA GLN A 100 -9.61 5.39 10.71
C GLN A 100 -9.60 4.33 9.61
N VAL A 101 -10.73 4.09 8.93
CA VAL A 101 -10.81 3.04 7.89
C VAL A 101 -9.89 3.37 6.70
N PRO A 102 -9.93 4.58 6.10
CA PRO A 102 -8.98 4.95 5.06
C PRO A 102 -7.52 4.93 5.54
N MET A 103 -7.26 5.31 6.79
CA MET A 103 -5.92 5.28 7.37
C MET A 103 -5.36 3.85 7.44
N LEU A 104 -6.17 2.89 7.93
CA LEU A 104 -5.82 1.47 7.96
C LEU A 104 -5.55 0.93 6.55
N ILE A 105 -6.44 1.20 5.59
CA ILE A 105 -6.29 0.78 4.20
C ILE A 105 -4.98 1.32 3.62
N ARG A 106 -4.72 2.63 3.77
CA ARG A 106 -3.49 3.25 3.26
C ARG A 106 -2.24 2.68 3.93
N TYR A 107 -2.29 2.42 5.23
CA TYR A 107 -1.16 1.89 5.95
C TYR A 107 -0.81 0.47 5.50
N PHE A 108 -1.78 -0.46 5.49
CA PHE A 108 -1.52 -1.86 5.17
C PHE A 108 -1.32 -2.09 3.66
N ILE A 109 -2.25 -1.60 2.83
CA ILE A 109 -2.26 -1.90 1.39
C ILE A 109 -1.12 -1.19 0.65
N LEU A 110 -0.76 0.03 1.07
CA LEU A 110 0.28 0.82 0.41
C LEU A 110 1.60 0.80 1.18
N LYS A 111 1.65 1.35 2.41
CA LYS A 111 2.93 1.56 3.11
C LYS A 111 3.60 0.24 3.51
N GLN A 112 2.86 -0.67 4.14
CA GLN A 112 3.41 -1.96 4.57
C GLN A 112 3.71 -2.86 3.38
N SER A 113 2.80 -2.97 2.41
CA SER A 113 3.08 -3.70 1.16
C SER A 113 4.36 -3.21 0.49
N ALA A 114 4.57 -1.90 0.35
CA ALA A 114 5.79 -1.36 -0.25
C ALA A 114 7.05 -1.80 0.51
N LYS A 115 7.04 -1.67 1.84
CA LYS A 115 8.17 -2.06 2.69
C LYS A 115 8.49 -3.55 2.55
N ILE A 116 7.46 -4.41 2.57
CA ILE A 116 7.62 -5.86 2.45
C ILE A 116 8.13 -6.23 1.05
N VAL A 117 7.56 -5.65 -0.01
CA VAL A 117 8.04 -5.86 -1.39
C VAL A 117 9.52 -5.49 -1.48
N CYS A 118 9.94 -4.32 -0.99
CA CYS A 118 11.35 -3.92 -1.02
C CYS A 118 12.25 -4.91 -0.26
N SER A 119 11.82 -5.37 0.92
CA SER A 119 12.58 -6.35 1.71
C SER A 119 12.73 -7.67 0.94
N GLU A 120 11.64 -8.21 0.39
CA GLU A 120 11.66 -9.47 -0.36
C GLU A 120 12.48 -9.36 -1.65
N MET A 121 12.51 -8.20 -2.31
CA MET A 121 13.37 -7.98 -3.48
C MET A 121 14.86 -7.94 -3.08
N LEU A 122 15.20 -7.37 -1.93
CA LEU A 122 16.58 -7.38 -1.44
C LEU A 122 17.04 -8.78 -1.01
N GLU A 123 16.13 -9.61 -0.51
CA GLU A 123 16.42 -11.02 -0.21
C GLU A 123 16.82 -11.81 -1.46
N LEU A 124 16.36 -11.42 -2.65
CA LEU A 124 16.79 -12.06 -3.91
C LEU A 124 18.28 -11.94 -4.19
N LEU A 125 18.93 -10.86 -3.73
CA LEU A 125 20.37 -10.64 -3.92
C LEU A 125 21.23 -11.67 -3.18
N HIS A 126 20.66 -12.30 -2.15
CA HIS A 126 21.37 -13.28 -1.34
C HIS A 126 21.18 -14.72 -1.84
N ARG A 127 20.43 -14.92 -2.93
CA ARG A 127 20.23 -16.25 -3.52
C ARG A 127 21.39 -16.58 -4.45
N ASP A 128 21.81 -17.85 -4.43
CA ASP A 128 22.86 -18.37 -5.33
C ASP A 128 22.42 -18.45 -6.81
N ASP A 129 21.13 -18.22 -7.10
CA ASP A 129 20.51 -18.31 -8.42
C ASP A 129 20.55 -16.97 -9.22
N THR A 130 21.48 -16.07 -8.93
CA THR A 130 21.53 -14.74 -9.57
C THR A 130 21.57 -14.81 -11.10
N ASP A 131 22.28 -15.78 -11.66
CA ASP A 131 22.41 -15.97 -13.10
C ASP A 131 21.08 -16.32 -13.77
N ASN A 132 20.25 -17.12 -13.09
CA ASN A 132 18.91 -17.47 -13.55
C ASN A 132 17.96 -16.28 -13.43
N ILE A 133 18.09 -15.50 -12.35
CA ILE A 133 17.25 -14.32 -12.10
C ILE A 133 17.51 -13.22 -13.13
N LEU A 134 18.78 -13.01 -13.47
CA LEU A 134 19.24 -11.97 -14.40
C LEU A 134 19.33 -12.46 -15.85
N GLN A 135 18.71 -13.60 -16.17
CA GLN A 135 18.67 -14.07 -17.54
C GLN A 135 17.84 -13.13 -18.41
N GLU A 136 18.51 -12.51 -19.37
CA GLU A 136 17.86 -11.63 -20.34
C GLU A 136 16.96 -12.42 -21.29
N ASN A 137 15.96 -11.74 -21.85
CA ASN A 137 15.24 -12.27 -22.99
C ASN A 137 16.22 -12.55 -24.15
N LEU A 138 16.17 -13.78 -24.69
CA LEU A 138 17.00 -14.26 -25.79
C LEU A 138 17.08 -13.29 -26.97
N GLU A 139 15.94 -12.70 -27.39
CA GLU A 139 15.90 -11.77 -28.52
C GLU A 139 16.66 -10.47 -28.22
N ILE A 140 16.52 -9.95 -26.99
CA ILE A 140 17.20 -8.74 -26.53
C ILE A 140 18.70 -9.00 -26.39
N GLY A 141 19.07 -10.15 -25.83
CA GLY A 141 20.46 -10.57 -25.69
C GLY A 141 21.16 -10.71 -27.05
N GLN A 142 20.51 -11.34 -28.03
CA GLN A 142 21.01 -11.47 -29.40
C GLN A 142 21.14 -10.11 -30.09
N TYR A 143 20.13 -9.24 -29.93
CA TYR A 143 20.16 -7.90 -30.50
C TYR A 143 21.30 -7.04 -29.92
N ARG A 144 21.51 -7.10 -28.59
CA ARG A 144 22.63 -6.45 -27.91
C ARG A 144 23.97 -6.95 -28.43
N ALA A 145 24.14 -8.26 -28.55
CA ALA A 145 25.39 -8.85 -29.07
C ALA A 145 25.69 -8.38 -30.49
N LYS A 146 24.65 -8.27 -31.35
CA LYS A 146 24.79 -7.74 -32.71
C LYS A 146 25.24 -6.28 -32.72
N LEU A 147 24.65 -5.43 -31.87
CA LEU A 147 25.03 -4.02 -31.75
C LEU A 147 26.46 -3.85 -31.21
N GLN A 148 26.85 -4.63 -30.19
CA GLN A 148 28.21 -4.62 -29.66
C GLN A 148 29.24 -4.98 -30.75
N ALA A 149 28.99 -6.05 -31.51
CA ALA A 149 29.86 -6.43 -32.63
C ALA A 149 29.91 -5.38 -33.75
N GLN A 150 28.87 -4.57 -33.94
CA GLN A 150 28.91 -3.44 -34.88
C GLN A 150 29.75 -2.27 -34.35
N VAL A 151 29.59 -1.92 -33.07
CA VAL A 151 30.36 -0.87 -32.41
C VAL A 151 31.86 -1.21 -32.39
N GLU A 152 32.23 -2.44 -32.06
CA GLU A 152 33.62 -2.90 -32.09
C GLU A 152 34.24 -2.75 -33.48
N ARG A 153 33.51 -3.13 -34.53
CA ARG A 153 33.97 -2.97 -35.92
C ARG A 153 34.16 -1.50 -36.29
N LEU A 154 33.26 -0.62 -35.85
CA LEU A 154 33.37 0.83 -36.09
C LEU A 154 34.54 1.45 -35.33
N LEU A 155 34.80 1.02 -34.09
CA LEU A 155 35.96 1.44 -33.31
C LEU A 155 37.27 1.08 -34.02
N LEU A 156 37.41 -0.17 -34.45
CA LEU A 156 38.60 -0.63 -35.19
C LEU A 156 38.79 0.14 -36.51
N ALA A 157 37.71 0.48 -37.21
CA ALA A 157 37.79 1.30 -38.41
C ALA A 157 38.24 2.73 -38.09
N ASN A 158 37.71 3.33 -37.02
CA ASN A 158 38.06 4.67 -36.59
C ASN A 158 39.52 4.78 -36.11
N GLU A 159 40.02 3.78 -35.38
CA GLU A 159 41.43 3.69 -34.97
C GLU A 159 42.35 3.66 -36.18
N LYS A 160 42.00 2.85 -37.19
CA LYS A 160 42.76 2.80 -38.46
C LYS A 160 42.76 4.14 -39.19
N VAL A 161 41.62 4.83 -39.24
CA VAL A 161 41.52 6.16 -39.85
C VAL A 161 42.30 7.22 -39.06
N SER A 162 42.33 7.13 -37.73
CA SER A 162 43.08 8.07 -36.88
C SER A 162 44.58 7.82 -36.86
N SER A 163 45.03 6.62 -37.26
CA SER A 163 46.44 6.25 -37.40
C SER A 163 47.07 6.62 -38.76
N LEU A 164 46.27 7.15 -39.69
CA LEU A 164 46.68 7.71 -40.98
C LEU A 164 46.96 9.20 -40.86
#